data_AF-A0A073IDQ6-F1
#
_entry.id   AF-A0A073IDQ6-F1
#
_cell.length_a   1.000
_cell.length_b   1.000
_cell.length_c   1.000
_cell.angle_alpha   90.00
_cell.angle_beta   90.00
_cell.angle_gamma   90.00
#
_symmetry.space_group_name_H-M   'P 1'
#
loop_
_entity.id
_entity.type
_entity.pdbx_description
1 polymer ?
#
loop_
_entity_poly.entity_id
_entity_poly.type
_entity_poly.pdbx_seq_one_letter_code
_entity_poly.pdbx_strand_id
1 'polypeptide(L)'
;MHKPQGRLTDVFNLPDDESGEPRTVLMLDQLTHVPETGDVLQVANRKLTIAQVDGRRIRNCLTGWKMAGRGSVAVLVNEPTDALRPFAQRPDWLLVTWTPKDELPWHFTTDDLPAFTQLNIEWNAHPNDVGLKIEHNGQTLLARMRPNPYVYRQYENIPEIVVCFKGCAQYRVTPVNDHGWYGGQCRFSGLAPSWAEFYEISGDTRDDMESTPWNLMKGSGTRHFHFYLRDEALEVKAQDWSFDAGSGPSI
;
A
#
# COMPACT_ATOMS: atom_id res chain seq x y z
N MET A 1 -10.98 -13.19 -20.01
CA MET A 1 -10.11 -13.62 -18.90
C MET A 1 -9.34 -12.40 -18.46
N HIS A 2 -9.68 -11.86 -17.28
CA HIS A 2 -9.00 -10.68 -16.74
C HIS A 2 -7.54 -11.03 -16.48
N LYS A 3 -6.64 -10.08 -16.74
CA LYS A 3 -5.21 -10.20 -16.47
C LYS A 3 -4.87 -9.17 -15.40
N PRO A 4 -3.97 -9.45 -14.46
CA PRO A 4 -3.56 -8.41 -13.55
C PRO A 4 -2.78 -7.36 -14.32
N GLN A 5 -2.80 -6.15 -13.80
CA GLN A 5 -2.24 -4.99 -14.45
C GLN A 5 -1.52 -4.10 -13.44
N GLY A 6 -0.64 -3.27 -13.99
CA GLY A 6 0.16 -2.30 -13.25
C GLY A 6 0.68 -1.23 -14.20
N ARG A 7 1.19 -0.15 -13.66
CA ARG A 7 1.81 0.92 -14.45
C ARG A 7 3.33 0.78 -14.40
N LEU A 8 3.96 0.77 -15.58
CA LEU A 8 5.42 0.83 -15.69
C LEU A 8 5.90 2.26 -15.43
N THR A 9 6.83 2.43 -14.49
CA THR A 9 7.34 3.73 -14.05
C THR A 9 8.81 3.95 -14.40
N ASP A 10 9.61 2.90 -14.46
CA ASP A 10 11.05 3.00 -14.77
C ASP A 10 11.62 1.67 -15.28
N VAL A 11 12.76 1.74 -15.98
CA VAL A 11 13.50 0.60 -16.52
C VAL A 11 15.01 0.84 -16.47
N PHE A 12 15.76 -0.06 -15.82
CA PHE A 12 17.22 0.03 -15.73
C PHE A 12 17.90 -1.34 -15.70
N ASN A 13 19.22 -1.36 -15.97
CA ASN A 13 20.01 -2.58 -15.98
C ASN A 13 20.66 -2.85 -14.62
N LEU A 14 20.79 -4.13 -14.26
CA LEU A 14 21.73 -4.61 -13.25
C LEU A 14 22.98 -5.16 -13.94
N PRO A 15 24.11 -5.33 -13.22
CA PRO A 15 25.23 -6.08 -13.75
C PRO A 15 24.78 -7.49 -14.16
N ASP A 16 25.26 -7.92 -15.33
CA ASP A 16 25.03 -9.28 -15.84
C ASP A 16 25.47 -10.29 -14.78
N ASP A 17 24.75 -11.42 -14.68
CA ASP A 17 25.16 -12.49 -13.78
C ASP A 17 26.36 -13.29 -14.35
N GLU A 18 26.83 -14.27 -13.60
CA GLU A 18 27.94 -15.15 -14.02
C GLU A 18 27.65 -15.90 -15.33
N SER A 19 26.39 -15.99 -15.75
CA SER A 19 25.98 -16.61 -17.01
C SER A 19 26.02 -15.66 -18.21
N GLY A 20 26.21 -14.35 -17.97
CA GLY A 20 26.21 -13.32 -18.99
C GLY A 20 24.82 -12.99 -19.54
N GLU A 21 23.76 -13.41 -18.86
CA GLU A 21 22.40 -13.04 -19.24
C GLU A 21 22.11 -11.57 -18.85
N PRO A 22 21.43 -10.81 -19.73
CA PRO A 22 21.08 -9.42 -19.44
C PRO A 22 20.09 -9.36 -18.28
N ARG A 23 20.26 -8.40 -17.36
CA ARG A 23 19.45 -8.31 -16.14
C ARG A 23 18.72 -6.99 -16.04
N THR A 24 17.57 -6.88 -16.72
CA THR A 24 16.78 -5.65 -16.72
C THR A 24 15.72 -5.66 -15.62
N VAL A 25 15.67 -4.57 -14.86
CA VAL A 25 14.64 -4.30 -13.85
C VAL A 25 13.58 -3.39 -14.42
N LEU A 26 12.32 -3.79 -14.27
CA LEU A 26 11.12 -2.99 -14.53
C LEU A 26 10.53 -2.56 -13.17
N MET A 27 10.25 -1.28 -13.01
CA MET A 27 9.60 -0.72 -11.83
C MET A 27 8.11 -0.55 -12.09
N LEU A 28 7.27 -1.27 -11.35
CA LEU A 28 5.83 -1.26 -11.52
C LEU A 28 5.13 -0.63 -10.31
N ASP A 29 4.04 0.11 -10.48
CA ASP A 29 3.17 0.56 -9.38
C ASP A 29 1.68 0.41 -9.75
N GLN A 30 0.78 0.81 -8.84
CA GLN A 30 -0.68 0.72 -9.02
C GLN A 30 -1.14 -0.69 -9.45
N LEU A 31 -0.70 -1.70 -8.71
CA LEU A 31 -0.84 -3.08 -9.10
C LEU A 31 -2.20 -3.64 -8.68
N THR A 32 -2.92 -4.29 -9.58
CA THR A 32 -4.13 -5.05 -9.21
C THR A 32 -3.81 -6.38 -8.54
N HIS A 33 -2.58 -6.86 -8.68
CA HIS A 33 -2.04 -8.03 -7.99
C HIS A 33 -0.51 -7.88 -7.88
N VAL A 34 0.13 -8.54 -6.94
CA VAL A 34 1.61 -8.52 -6.88
C VAL A 34 2.15 -9.58 -7.84
N PRO A 35 3.01 -9.24 -8.82
CA PRO A 35 3.56 -10.25 -9.73
C PRO A 35 4.45 -11.25 -8.99
N GLU A 36 4.58 -12.46 -9.51
CA GLU A 36 5.44 -13.50 -8.97
C GLU A 36 6.51 -13.98 -9.96
N THR A 37 7.59 -14.56 -9.44
CA THR A 37 8.56 -15.30 -10.26
C THR A 37 7.85 -16.39 -11.05
N GLY A 38 8.06 -16.40 -12.37
CA GLY A 38 7.43 -17.31 -13.32
C GLY A 38 6.23 -16.71 -14.08
N ASP A 39 5.67 -15.58 -13.62
CA ASP A 39 4.62 -14.88 -14.37
C ASP A 39 5.16 -14.37 -15.72
N VAL A 40 4.25 -14.21 -16.69
CA VAL A 40 4.59 -13.70 -18.02
C VAL A 40 4.08 -12.28 -18.18
N LEU A 41 4.97 -11.30 -18.05
CA LEU A 41 4.69 -9.88 -18.21
C LEU A 41 4.55 -9.52 -19.69
N GLN A 42 3.44 -8.87 -20.03
CA GLN A 42 3.17 -8.28 -21.33
C GLN A 42 3.50 -6.78 -21.29
N VAL A 43 4.60 -6.41 -21.94
CA VAL A 43 5.03 -5.01 -22.11
C VAL A 43 4.93 -4.67 -23.59
N ALA A 44 3.97 -3.80 -23.93
CA ALA A 44 3.59 -3.54 -25.32
C ALA A 44 3.32 -4.84 -26.09
N ASN A 45 4.09 -5.15 -27.14
CA ASN A 45 3.98 -6.37 -27.95
C ASN A 45 4.91 -7.51 -27.49
N ARG A 46 5.63 -7.37 -26.38
CA ARG A 46 6.59 -8.37 -25.88
C ARG A 46 6.05 -9.15 -24.70
N LYS A 47 6.43 -10.42 -24.61
CA LYS A 47 6.18 -11.32 -23.47
C LYS A 47 7.49 -11.57 -22.77
N LEU A 48 7.57 -11.23 -21.50
CA LEU A 48 8.77 -11.30 -20.68
C LEU A 48 8.49 -12.21 -19.49
N THR A 49 9.25 -13.29 -19.34
CA THR A 49 9.14 -14.13 -18.15
C THR A 49 9.81 -13.43 -16.97
N ILE A 50 9.10 -13.32 -15.85
CA ILE A 50 9.63 -12.74 -14.64
C ILE A 50 10.62 -13.72 -14.00
N ALA A 51 11.90 -13.34 -14.02
CA ALA A 51 12.98 -14.14 -13.44
C ALA A 51 13.02 -13.99 -11.92
N GLN A 52 12.84 -12.77 -11.42
CA GLN A 52 12.79 -12.48 -9.98
C GLN A 52 11.85 -11.30 -9.71
N VAL A 53 11.20 -11.31 -8.56
CA VAL A 53 10.45 -10.17 -8.02
C VAL A 53 11.10 -9.78 -6.71
N ASP A 54 11.03 -8.50 -6.36
CA ASP A 54 11.66 -8.03 -5.13
C ASP A 54 11.22 -8.82 -3.89
N GLY A 55 12.20 -9.10 -3.03
CA GLY A 55 11.94 -9.70 -1.74
C GLY A 55 11.26 -8.69 -0.83
N ARG A 56 10.19 -9.13 -0.16
CA ARG A 56 9.30 -8.41 0.77
C ARG A 56 10.01 -7.69 1.93
N ARG A 57 10.87 -6.69 1.67
CA ARG A 57 11.63 -5.96 2.71
C ARG A 57 11.79 -4.48 2.38
N ILE A 58 11.97 -3.69 3.45
CA ILE A 58 12.15 -2.22 3.50
C ILE A 58 13.38 -1.73 2.67
N ARG A 59 14.25 -2.64 2.24
CA ARG A 59 15.31 -2.42 1.23
C ARG A 59 15.20 -3.52 0.19
N ASN A 60 15.23 -3.12 -1.08
CA ASN A 60 15.13 -4.02 -2.20
C ASN A 60 16.38 -4.91 -2.31
N CYS A 61 16.17 -6.23 -2.32
CA CYS A 61 17.26 -7.19 -2.42
C CYS A 61 17.86 -7.19 -3.85
N LEU A 62 17.05 -6.86 -4.85
CA LEU A 62 17.45 -6.88 -6.26
C LEU A 62 18.34 -5.70 -6.64
N THR A 63 18.04 -4.50 -6.12
CA THR A 63 18.67 -3.25 -6.58
C THR A 63 19.59 -2.66 -5.53
N GLY A 64 19.45 -3.04 -4.26
CA GLY A 64 20.15 -2.42 -3.14
C GLY A 64 19.77 -0.95 -2.89
N TRP A 65 18.81 -0.39 -3.64
CA TRP A 65 18.39 1.00 -3.58
C TRP A 65 17.04 1.14 -2.88
N LYS A 66 16.77 2.31 -2.29
CA LYS A 66 15.41 2.67 -1.87
C LYS A 66 14.63 3.10 -3.11
N MET A 67 13.49 2.47 -3.39
CA MET A 67 12.62 2.90 -4.49
C MET A 67 12.13 4.33 -4.27
N ALA A 68 12.01 5.08 -5.37
CA ALA A 68 11.46 6.43 -5.36
C ALA A 68 9.93 6.49 -5.16
N GLY A 69 9.24 5.34 -5.21
CA GLY A 69 7.81 5.22 -4.95
C GLY A 69 7.56 4.20 -3.86
N ARG A 70 7.00 4.64 -2.73
CA ARG A 70 6.39 3.73 -1.75
C ARG A 70 5.19 3.10 -2.50
N GLY A 71 5.16 1.78 -2.66
CA GLY A 71 4.14 1.06 -3.44
C GLY A 71 4.58 0.50 -4.79
N SER A 72 5.81 0.78 -5.23
CA SER A 72 6.36 0.15 -6.44
C SER A 72 6.84 -1.29 -6.17
N VAL A 73 6.91 -2.13 -7.20
CA VAL A 73 7.52 -3.47 -7.17
C VAL A 73 8.55 -3.55 -8.28
N ALA A 74 9.75 -4.00 -7.94
CA ALA A 74 10.81 -4.29 -8.92
C ALA A 74 10.66 -5.71 -9.45
N VAL A 75 10.64 -5.83 -10.77
CA VAL A 75 10.55 -7.10 -11.50
C VAL A 75 11.79 -7.23 -12.38
N LEU A 76 12.55 -8.31 -12.18
CA LEU A 76 13.70 -8.67 -13.00
C LEU A 76 13.26 -9.56 -14.17
N VAL A 77 13.71 -9.20 -15.37
CA VAL A 77 13.55 -9.99 -16.60
C VAL A 77 14.91 -10.17 -17.28
N ASN A 78 15.08 -11.30 -17.96
CA ASN A 78 16.32 -11.63 -18.66
C ASN A 78 16.30 -11.11 -20.10
N GLU A 79 16.09 -9.80 -20.26
CA GLU A 79 16.01 -9.12 -21.55
C GLU A 79 16.95 -7.90 -21.56
N PRO A 80 17.51 -7.52 -22.73
CA PRO A 80 18.37 -6.34 -22.82
C PRO A 80 17.63 -5.02 -22.50
N THR A 81 18.23 -4.18 -21.66
CA THR A 81 17.61 -2.91 -21.21
C THR A 81 17.30 -1.97 -22.37
N ASP A 82 18.15 -1.93 -23.40
CA ASP A 82 17.97 -1.06 -24.57
C ASP A 82 16.68 -1.37 -25.34
N ALA A 83 16.21 -2.62 -25.29
CA ALA A 83 14.96 -3.03 -25.91
C ALA A 83 13.72 -2.56 -25.11
N LEU A 84 13.88 -2.23 -23.83
CA LEU A 84 12.79 -1.94 -22.90
C LEU A 84 12.74 -0.46 -22.48
N ARG A 85 13.87 0.22 -22.43
CA ARG A 85 13.99 1.64 -22.00
C ARG A 85 13.07 2.61 -22.76
N PRO A 86 12.82 2.48 -24.08
CA PRO A 86 11.90 3.38 -24.79
C PRO A 86 10.45 3.35 -24.26
N PHE A 87 10.05 2.26 -23.60
CA PHE A 87 8.71 2.10 -23.04
C PHE A 87 8.52 2.85 -21.72
N ALA A 88 9.58 3.09 -20.96
CA ALA A 88 9.55 3.85 -19.70
C ALA A 88 9.56 5.37 -19.93
N GLN A 89 10.05 5.82 -21.09
CA GLN A 89 10.19 7.24 -21.44
C GLN A 89 8.88 7.90 -21.91
N ARG A 90 7.77 7.14 -21.93
CA ARG A 90 6.42 7.67 -22.18
C ARG A 90 5.67 7.71 -20.85
N PRO A 91 5.65 8.87 -20.16
CA PRO A 91 5.16 8.98 -18.78
C PRO A 91 3.65 8.72 -18.64
N ASP A 92 2.90 8.77 -19.74
CA ASP A 92 1.45 8.71 -19.73
C ASP A 92 0.94 7.28 -19.97
N TRP A 93 1.04 6.40 -18.96
CA TRP A 93 0.25 5.16 -18.89
C TRP A 93 0.71 3.96 -19.75
N LEU A 94 1.97 3.54 -19.68
CA LEU A 94 2.23 2.16 -20.10
C LEU A 94 1.69 1.18 -19.05
N LEU A 95 0.42 0.83 -19.24
CA LEU A 95 -0.25 -0.25 -18.53
C LEU A 95 0.39 -1.57 -18.99
N VAL A 96 1.08 -2.23 -18.08
CA VAL A 96 1.57 -3.59 -18.26
C VAL A 96 0.53 -4.55 -17.71
N THR A 97 0.38 -5.69 -18.37
CA THR A 97 -0.45 -6.79 -17.86
C THR A 97 0.41 -8.03 -17.73
N TRP A 98 0.03 -9.02 -16.94
CA TRP A 98 0.72 -10.30 -16.96
C TRP A 98 -0.23 -11.49 -16.97
N THR A 99 0.30 -12.63 -17.39
CA THR A 99 -0.37 -13.92 -17.20
C THR A 99 0.27 -14.55 -15.97
N PRO A 100 -0.48 -14.70 -14.87
CA PRO A 100 -0.01 -15.40 -13.68
C PRO A 100 0.37 -16.84 -13.99
N LYS A 101 1.42 -17.36 -13.36
CA LYS A 101 1.81 -18.77 -13.50
C LYS A 101 0.76 -19.71 -12.88
N ASP A 102 0.09 -19.24 -11.82
CA ASP A 102 -0.95 -19.92 -11.05
C ASP A 102 -2.26 -19.13 -11.14
N GLU A 103 -3.42 -19.78 -10.99
CA GLU A 103 -4.69 -19.05 -10.93
C GLU A 103 -4.73 -18.13 -9.70
N LEU A 104 -5.02 -16.84 -9.93
CA LEU A 104 -5.09 -15.87 -8.85
C LEU A 104 -6.46 -15.87 -8.18
N PRO A 105 -6.52 -15.69 -6.85
CA PRO A 105 -7.74 -15.28 -6.19
C PRO A 105 -8.01 -13.82 -6.58
N TRP A 106 -8.76 -13.59 -7.67
CA TRP A 106 -9.07 -12.25 -8.14
C TRP A 106 -9.77 -11.43 -7.03
N HIS A 107 -9.11 -10.37 -6.55
CA HIS A 107 -9.64 -9.52 -5.49
C HIS A 107 -10.52 -8.39 -6.05
N PHE A 108 -10.09 -7.75 -7.14
CA PHE A 108 -10.82 -6.66 -7.79
C PHE A 108 -10.88 -6.90 -9.30
N THR A 109 -12.04 -6.64 -9.91
CA THR A 109 -12.18 -6.57 -11.37
C THR A 109 -11.72 -5.19 -11.85
N THR A 110 -11.11 -5.11 -13.03
CA THR A 110 -10.28 -3.98 -13.49
C THR A 110 -10.94 -2.59 -13.50
N ASP A 111 -12.27 -2.53 -13.53
CA ASP A 111 -13.00 -1.30 -13.83
C ASP A 111 -13.48 -0.55 -12.57
N ASP A 112 -13.31 -1.13 -11.37
CA ASP A 112 -13.77 -0.56 -10.09
C ASP A 112 -12.67 -0.69 -9.02
N LEU A 113 -11.50 -0.11 -9.30
CA LEU A 113 -10.40 -0.09 -8.33
C LEU A 113 -10.61 1.03 -7.30
N PRO A 114 -10.34 0.77 -6.01
CA PRO A 114 -10.34 1.81 -5.02
C PRO A 114 -9.22 2.81 -5.28
N ALA A 115 -9.51 4.09 -5.07
CA ALA A 115 -8.54 5.17 -5.06
C ALA A 115 -8.19 5.55 -3.62
N PHE A 116 -6.93 5.90 -3.38
CA PHE A 116 -6.38 6.20 -2.05
C PHE A 116 -5.86 7.62 -2.01
N THR A 117 -6.33 8.40 -1.03
CA THR A 117 -5.82 9.74 -0.74
C THR A 117 -5.13 9.71 0.60
N GLN A 118 -3.81 9.95 0.64
CA GLN A 118 -3.04 9.99 1.88
C GLN A 118 -3.43 11.23 2.70
N LEU A 119 -3.63 11.03 4.00
CA LEU A 119 -4.13 12.05 4.92
C LEU A 119 -3.10 12.50 5.97
N ASN A 120 -2.06 11.71 6.22
CA ASN A 120 -1.06 11.93 7.27
C ASN A 120 0.29 12.39 6.67
N ILE A 121 0.38 13.65 6.24
CA ILE A 121 1.60 14.17 5.56
C ILE A 121 2.70 14.58 6.55
N GLU A 122 2.34 15.18 7.69
CA GLU A 122 3.31 15.76 8.65
C GLU A 122 3.26 15.10 10.04
N TRP A 123 2.58 13.96 10.12
CA TRP A 123 2.41 13.18 11.34
C TRP A 123 2.25 11.72 10.99
N ASN A 124 2.57 10.83 11.92
CA ASN A 124 2.27 9.40 11.79
C ASN A 124 2.33 8.70 13.14
N ALA A 125 1.74 7.51 13.25
CA ALA A 125 1.84 6.63 14.39
C ALA A 125 3.28 6.12 14.56
N HIS A 126 3.66 5.85 15.82
CA HIS A 126 4.97 5.31 16.16
C HIS A 126 5.17 3.92 15.52
N PRO A 127 6.23 3.71 14.72
CA PRO A 127 6.38 2.49 13.90
C PRO A 127 6.63 1.23 14.74
N ASN A 128 7.03 1.39 16.01
CA ASN A 128 7.29 0.29 16.92
C ASN A 128 6.26 0.16 18.05
N ASP A 129 5.15 0.89 17.98
CA ASP A 129 4.11 0.80 19.01
C ASP A 129 2.92 -0.03 18.52
N VAL A 130 2.37 -0.82 19.43
CA VAL A 130 1.12 -1.59 19.27
C VAL A 130 -0.02 -0.97 20.09
N GLY A 131 0.17 0.28 20.51
CA GLY A 131 -0.66 0.98 21.48
C GLY A 131 -1.90 1.68 20.91
N LEU A 132 -2.52 1.17 19.84
CA LEU A 132 -3.81 1.71 19.41
C LEU A 132 -4.83 1.52 20.52
N LYS A 133 -5.44 2.61 20.96
CA LYS A 133 -6.58 2.58 21.88
C LYS A 133 -7.79 3.19 21.20
N ILE A 134 -8.90 2.48 21.28
CA ILE A 134 -10.18 2.90 20.73
C ILE A 134 -11.09 3.35 21.87
N GLU A 135 -11.60 4.57 21.77
CA GLU A 135 -12.58 5.13 22.70
C GLU A 135 -13.81 5.63 21.94
N HIS A 136 -14.99 5.51 22.55
CA HIS A 136 -16.25 5.95 21.98
C HIS A 136 -16.79 7.16 22.73
N ASN A 137 -17.16 8.21 21.99
CA ASN A 137 -17.86 9.37 22.53
C ASN A 137 -19.09 9.68 21.66
N GLY A 138 -20.22 9.09 22.00
CA GLY A 138 -21.46 9.21 21.24
C GLY A 138 -21.31 8.65 19.82
N GLN A 139 -21.37 9.53 18.82
CA GLN A 139 -21.15 9.19 17.40
C GLN A 139 -19.70 9.41 16.94
N THR A 140 -18.78 9.71 17.86
CA THR A 140 -17.38 9.93 17.56
C THR A 140 -16.55 8.75 18.02
N LEU A 141 -15.72 8.22 17.12
CA LEU A 141 -14.68 7.25 17.43
C LEU A 141 -13.36 8.01 17.64
N LEU A 142 -12.67 7.76 18.74
CA LEU A 142 -11.35 8.31 19.03
C LEU A 142 -10.32 7.18 18.94
N ALA A 143 -9.34 7.34 18.06
CA ALA A 143 -8.20 6.45 17.94
C ALA A 143 -6.96 7.14 18.52
N ARG A 144 -6.47 6.63 19.65
CA ARG A 144 -5.29 7.16 20.35
C ARG A 144 -4.08 6.30 20.07
N MET A 145 -2.94 6.91 19.85
CA MET A 145 -1.68 6.23 19.56
C MET A 145 -0.49 7.13 19.88
N ARG A 146 0.70 6.54 20.04
CA ARG A 146 1.93 7.33 20.14
C ARG A 146 2.31 7.89 18.77
N PRO A 147 2.75 9.15 18.67
CA PRO A 147 3.28 9.70 17.42
C PRO A 147 4.69 9.15 17.11
N ASN A 148 5.15 9.27 15.87
CA ASN A 148 6.50 8.91 15.42
C ASN A 148 7.50 10.07 15.59
N PRO A 149 8.32 10.09 16.66
CA PRO A 149 9.29 11.17 16.88
C PRO A 149 10.56 11.00 16.02
N TYR A 150 10.77 9.82 15.41
CA TYR A 150 11.99 9.56 14.62
C TYR A 150 12.00 10.36 13.33
N VAL A 151 10.83 10.46 12.69
CA VAL A 151 10.63 11.23 11.46
C VAL A 151 10.15 12.65 11.79
N TYR A 152 9.25 12.79 12.76
CA TYR A 152 8.58 14.06 13.06
C TYR A 152 8.99 14.55 14.46
N ARG A 153 10.12 15.26 14.51
CA ARG A 153 10.76 15.68 15.77
C ARG A 153 9.89 16.57 16.65
N GLN A 154 8.91 17.27 16.08
CA GLN A 154 7.95 18.06 16.85
C GLN A 154 7.13 17.22 17.85
N TYR A 155 7.11 15.89 17.69
CA TYR A 155 6.41 14.97 18.58
C TYR A 155 7.31 14.28 19.62
N GLU A 156 8.58 14.66 19.76
CA GLU A 156 9.52 14.01 20.70
C GLU A 156 9.01 13.97 22.14
N ASN A 157 8.31 15.03 22.57
CA ASN A 157 7.73 15.15 23.92
C ASN A 157 6.21 15.00 23.96
N ILE A 158 5.60 14.55 22.85
CA ILE A 158 4.15 14.33 22.78
C ILE A 158 3.88 12.85 23.08
N PRO A 159 3.22 12.54 24.22
CA PRO A 159 3.02 11.16 24.62
C PRO A 159 1.98 10.44 23.75
N GLU A 160 1.01 11.16 23.22
CA GLU A 160 -0.15 10.60 22.52
C GLU A 160 -0.71 11.61 21.53
N ILE A 161 -1.16 11.11 20.39
CA ILE A 161 -1.96 11.82 19.38
C ILE A 161 -3.32 11.14 19.23
N VAL A 162 -4.31 11.90 18.78
CA VAL A 162 -5.68 11.40 18.62
C VAL A 162 -6.18 11.66 17.20
N VAL A 163 -6.69 10.62 16.57
CA VAL A 163 -7.48 10.72 15.33
C VAL A 163 -8.95 10.56 15.70
N CYS A 164 -9.74 11.59 15.44
CA CYS A 164 -11.15 11.63 15.76
C CYS A 164 -11.98 11.40 14.50
N PHE A 165 -12.90 10.44 14.51
CA PHE A 165 -13.82 10.19 13.40
C PHE A 165 -15.24 10.54 13.80
N LYS A 166 -15.77 11.64 13.26
CA LYS A 166 -17.10 12.17 13.58
C LYS A 166 -18.18 11.46 12.78
N GLY A 167 -19.34 11.26 13.39
CA GLY A 167 -20.45 10.57 12.74
C GLY A 167 -20.09 9.15 12.32
N CYS A 168 -19.23 8.48 13.09
CA CYS A 168 -18.78 7.11 12.84
C CYS A 168 -19.97 6.15 12.85
N ALA A 169 -20.21 5.50 11.71
CA ALA A 169 -21.24 4.47 11.55
C ALA A 169 -20.70 3.11 11.98
N GLN A 170 -19.45 2.81 11.65
CA GLN A 170 -18.83 1.54 12.00
C GLN A 170 -17.31 1.61 11.90
N TYR A 171 -16.63 0.75 12.65
CA TYR A 171 -15.18 0.58 12.58
C TYR A 171 -14.77 -0.88 12.79
N ARG A 172 -13.57 -1.25 12.38
CA ARG A 172 -12.95 -2.53 12.73
C ARG A 172 -11.45 -2.37 12.84
N VAL A 173 -10.84 -3.25 13.62
CA VAL A 173 -9.39 -3.36 13.74
C VAL A 173 -9.03 -4.74 13.21
N THR A 174 -8.32 -4.76 12.09
CA THR A 174 -7.92 -6.00 11.39
C THR A 174 -6.52 -6.41 11.83
N PRO A 175 -6.19 -7.71 11.85
CA PRO A 175 -4.84 -8.20 12.20
C PRO A 175 -3.84 -8.05 11.05
N VAL A 176 -4.17 -7.23 10.04
CA VAL A 176 -3.31 -6.98 8.89
C VAL A 176 -2.01 -6.33 9.38
N ASN A 177 -0.87 -6.91 8.99
CA ASN A 177 0.46 -6.39 9.30
C ASN A 177 1.29 -6.22 8.01
N ASP A 178 2.50 -5.67 8.15
CA ASP A 178 3.38 -5.39 7.02
C ASP A 178 3.71 -6.65 6.20
N HIS A 179 4.02 -7.76 6.87
CA HIS A 179 4.31 -9.04 6.22
C HIS A 179 3.16 -9.56 5.36
N GLY A 180 1.93 -9.48 5.87
CA GLY A 180 0.72 -9.85 5.12
C GLY A 180 0.48 -8.90 3.95
N TRP A 181 0.65 -7.59 4.18
CA TRP A 181 0.44 -6.56 3.17
C TRP A 181 1.42 -6.67 1.99
N TYR A 182 2.73 -6.71 2.27
CA TYR A 182 3.75 -6.98 1.25
C TYR A 182 3.64 -8.40 0.70
N GLY A 183 2.96 -9.29 1.42
CA GLY A 183 2.74 -10.66 1.03
C GLY A 183 1.59 -10.91 0.07
N GLY A 184 0.84 -9.88 -0.32
CA GLY A 184 -0.35 -10.05 -1.16
C GLY A 184 -1.53 -10.68 -0.43
N GLN A 185 -1.49 -10.76 0.90
CA GLN A 185 -2.46 -11.49 1.72
C GLN A 185 -3.60 -10.61 2.23
N CYS A 186 -3.58 -9.32 1.89
CA CYS A 186 -4.57 -8.36 2.34
C CYS A 186 -5.30 -7.76 1.15
N ARG A 187 -6.55 -7.38 1.36
CA ARG A 187 -7.44 -6.85 0.32
C ARG A 187 -6.82 -5.71 -0.50
N PHE A 188 -6.06 -4.81 0.12
CA PHE A 188 -5.46 -3.66 -0.56
C PHE A 188 -3.96 -3.83 -0.86
N SER A 189 -3.41 -5.04 -0.72
CA SER A 189 -2.02 -5.33 -1.08
C SER A 189 -1.75 -5.00 -2.56
N GLY A 190 -0.71 -4.20 -2.82
CA GLY A 190 -0.35 -3.75 -4.17
C GLY A 190 -1.21 -2.59 -4.72
N LEU A 191 -2.38 -2.34 -4.12
CA LEU A 191 -3.29 -1.24 -4.48
C LEU A 191 -3.04 0.01 -3.65
N ALA A 192 -2.99 -0.13 -2.32
CA ALA A 192 -2.69 1.00 -1.45
C ALA A 192 -1.27 1.51 -1.75
N PRO A 193 -1.04 2.83 -1.77
CA PRO A 193 0.28 3.36 -2.09
C PRO A 193 1.36 2.89 -1.12
N SER A 194 1.08 2.75 0.18
CA SER A 194 2.12 2.43 1.16
C SER A 194 1.57 1.82 2.44
N TRP A 195 2.33 0.89 3.01
CA TRP A 195 2.18 0.48 4.41
C TRP A 195 2.48 1.63 5.38
N ALA A 196 1.95 1.54 6.60
CA ALA A 196 2.13 2.47 7.71
C ALA A 196 1.63 3.90 7.44
N GLU A 197 0.68 4.08 6.53
CA GLU A 197 0.07 5.40 6.24
C GLU A 197 -1.44 5.39 6.50
N PHE A 198 -2.02 6.58 6.56
CA PHE A 198 -3.43 6.83 6.78
C PHE A 198 -4.09 7.36 5.51
N TYR A 199 -5.15 6.72 5.06
CA TYR A 199 -5.84 7.02 3.80
C TYR A 199 -7.33 7.25 3.96
N GLU A 200 -7.88 8.11 3.12
CA GLU A 200 -9.27 8.01 2.67
C GLU A 200 -9.33 7.15 1.41
N ILE A 201 -10.31 6.24 1.37
CA ILE A 201 -10.54 5.33 0.25
C ILE A 201 -11.87 5.67 -0.41
N SER A 202 -11.88 5.80 -1.73
CA SER A 202 -13.08 6.00 -2.56
C SER A 202 -13.19 4.93 -3.63
N GLY A 203 -14.39 4.66 -4.14
CA GLY A 203 -14.66 3.57 -5.09
C GLY A 203 -15.10 2.29 -4.39
N ASP A 204 -15.11 1.16 -5.09
CA ASP A 204 -15.41 -0.14 -4.49
C ASP A 204 -14.29 -0.59 -3.54
N THR A 205 -14.66 -0.79 -2.28
CA THR A 205 -13.74 -1.22 -1.24
C THR A 205 -13.79 -2.71 -0.99
N ARG A 206 -14.73 -3.46 -1.60
CA ARG A 206 -14.91 -4.91 -1.44
C ARG A 206 -14.92 -5.33 0.02
N ASP A 207 -15.83 -4.75 0.80
CA ASP A 207 -15.98 -5.04 2.24
C ASP A 207 -16.30 -6.51 2.53
N ASP A 208 -16.81 -7.25 1.55
CA ASP A 208 -17.06 -8.69 1.56
C ASP A 208 -15.80 -9.55 1.69
N MET A 209 -14.63 -9.02 1.34
CA MET A 209 -13.37 -9.76 1.30
C MET A 209 -12.60 -9.78 2.62
N GLU A 210 -12.98 -8.92 3.56
CA GLU A 210 -12.36 -8.86 4.88
C GLU A 210 -13.29 -9.52 5.89
N SER A 211 -12.83 -10.62 6.49
CA SER A 211 -13.61 -11.45 7.40
C SER A 211 -13.76 -10.83 8.78
N THR A 212 -12.92 -9.85 9.14
CA THR A 212 -13.03 -9.11 10.40
C THR A 212 -14.36 -8.35 10.45
N PRO A 213 -15.23 -8.64 11.44
CA PRO A 213 -16.55 -8.02 11.53
C PRO A 213 -16.46 -6.54 11.89
N TRP A 214 -17.42 -5.77 11.39
CA TRP A 214 -17.60 -4.37 11.76
C TRP A 214 -18.20 -4.24 13.17
N ASN A 215 -17.64 -3.34 13.97
CA ASN A 215 -18.25 -2.83 15.18
C ASN A 215 -19.17 -1.67 14.82
N LEU A 216 -20.47 -1.83 15.04
CA LEU A 216 -21.47 -0.82 14.72
C LEU A 216 -21.48 0.30 15.76
N MET A 217 -21.65 1.53 15.27
CA MET A 217 -21.81 2.75 16.05
C MET A 217 -23.09 3.48 15.64
N LYS A 218 -23.39 4.60 16.31
CA LYS A 218 -24.65 5.34 16.13
C LYS A 218 -24.60 6.43 15.04
N GLY A 219 -23.47 6.61 14.37
CA GLY A 219 -23.34 7.57 13.28
C GLY A 219 -23.89 7.03 11.96
N SER A 220 -23.80 7.84 10.92
CA SER A 220 -24.30 7.53 9.56
C SER A 220 -23.27 7.83 8.47
N GLY A 221 -22.01 8.02 8.85
CA GLY A 221 -20.94 8.35 7.94
C GLY A 221 -20.59 7.22 6.98
N THR A 222 -20.31 7.60 5.74
CA THR A 222 -20.05 6.66 4.64
C THR A 222 -18.65 6.78 4.05
N ARG A 223 -17.89 7.84 4.38
CA ARG A 223 -16.49 7.99 3.93
C ARG A 223 -15.65 6.91 4.59
N HIS A 224 -14.76 6.30 3.81
CA HIS A 224 -13.96 5.18 4.27
C HIS A 224 -12.55 5.63 4.58
N PHE A 225 -12.14 5.43 5.83
CA PHE A 225 -10.79 5.71 6.29
C PHE A 225 -10.08 4.41 6.66
N HIS A 226 -8.80 4.31 6.32
CA HIS A 226 -7.98 3.13 6.58
C HIS A 226 -6.61 3.58 7.08
N PHE A 227 -6.22 3.15 8.28
CA PHE A 227 -4.93 3.46 8.87
C PHE A 227 -4.14 2.18 9.10
N TYR A 228 -3.06 1.99 8.33
CA TYR A 228 -2.08 0.94 8.59
C TYR A 228 -1.21 1.33 9.79
N LEU A 229 -1.22 0.51 10.82
CA LEU A 229 -0.38 0.64 12.01
C LEU A 229 0.72 -0.42 11.94
N ARG A 230 1.38 -0.72 13.06
CA ARG A 230 2.49 -1.68 13.07
C ARG A 230 2.03 -3.11 12.77
N ASP A 231 1.13 -3.62 13.61
CA ASP A 231 0.70 -5.02 13.63
C ASP A 231 -0.80 -5.18 13.39
N GLU A 232 -1.47 -4.10 12.99
CA GLU A 232 -2.91 -4.04 12.76
C GLU A 232 -3.26 -2.92 11.77
N ALA A 233 -4.51 -2.91 11.30
CA ALA A 233 -5.06 -1.77 10.57
C ALA A 233 -6.44 -1.36 11.08
N LEU A 234 -6.63 -0.07 11.32
CA LEU A 234 -7.91 0.52 11.71
C LEU A 234 -8.68 0.93 10.45
N GLU A 235 -9.87 0.37 10.27
CA GLU A 235 -10.81 0.79 9.24
C GLU A 235 -12.03 1.46 9.87
N VAL A 236 -12.48 2.57 9.28
CA VAL A 236 -13.60 3.37 9.82
C VAL A 236 -14.49 3.87 8.68
N LYS A 237 -15.80 3.77 8.84
CA LYS A 237 -16.79 4.48 8.01
C LYS A 237 -17.37 5.64 8.83
N ALA A 238 -17.05 6.87 8.45
CA ALA A 238 -17.39 8.08 9.21
C ALA A 238 -17.76 9.25 8.29
N GLN A 239 -18.32 10.33 8.87
CA GLN A 239 -18.70 11.52 8.10
C GLN A 239 -17.48 12.42 7.85
N ASP A 240 -16.59 12.48 8.83
CA ASP A 240 -15.37 13.26 8.75
C ASP A 240 -14.33 12.77 9.74
N TRP A 241 -13.10 13.25 9.60
CA TRP A 241 -12.01 12.99 10.52
C TRP A 241 -11.30 14.28 10.92
N SER A 242 -10.60 14.25 12.06
CA SER A 242 -9.69 15.32 12.48
C SER A 242 -8.52 14.76 13.27
N PHE A 243 -7.40 15.46 13.22
CA PHE A 243 -6.19 15.14 13.98
C PHE A 243 -6.01 16.12 15.14
N ASP A 244 -5.70 15.59 16.32
CA ASP A 244 -5.28 16.36 17.48
C ASP A 244 -3.91 15.83 17.95
N ALA A 245 -2.91 16.71 17.93
CA ALA A 245 -1.57 16.40 18.39
C ALA A 245 -1.46 16.24 19.91
N GLY A 246 -2.53 16.55 20.67
CA GLY A 246 -2.45 16.79 22.09
C GLY A 246 -1.73 18.11 22.35
N SER A 247 -2.38 19.05 23.03
CA SER A 247 -1.68 20.25 23.52
C SER A 247 -0.64 19.81 24.54
N GLY A 248 0.65 19.85 24.17
CA GLY A 248 1.75 19.76 25.13
C GLY A 248 1.60 20.88 26.17
N PRO A 249 2.11 20.70 27.41
CA PRO A 249 2.03 21.75 28.41
C PRO A 249 2.70 23.01 27.84
N SER A 250 1.94 24.11 27.81
CA SER A 250 2.51 25.43 27.52
C SER A 250 3.59 25.70 28.57
N ILE A 251 4.82 25.88 28.13
CA ILE A 251 5.95 26.25 28.98
C ILE A 251 5.79 27.69 29.43
#